data_AF-A0A0S4KS81-F1
#
_entry.id   AF-A0A0S4KS81-F1
#
_cell.length_a   1.000
_cell.length_b   1.000
_cell.length_c   1.000
_cell.angle_alpha   90.00
_cell.angle_beta   90.00
_cell.angle_gamma   90.00
#
_symmetry.space_group_name_H-M   'P 1'
#
loop_
_entity.id
_entity.type
_entity.pdbx_description
1 polymer ?
#
loop_
_entity_poly.entity_id
_entity_poly.type
_entity_poly.pdbx_seq_one_letter_code
_entity_poly.pdbx_strand_id
1 'polypeptide(L)'
;MNEERQVLRVGIDGAWEAGEFATSFNALDRLYALRFALALEIEELRELRDFYMDAPFPPFPRSLRSLRTWARLAPPSVLRSGRAPLLGRGEVPFAVASELLEPDERLVVQRVLYGSPGIKDLVGIGEIVGHLKDLLVRLIEHWSTRRQRSLENERRELENQQLQVEIAKQFVGLAQELGYTKKETRQLVSAVVLEQRPLVRLVAAGKITSAETVTRESPPS
;
A
#
# COMPACT_ATOMS: atom_id res chain seq x y z
N MET A 1 -15.60 -2.65 -2.21
CA MET A 1 -14.75 -2.97 -1.03
C MET A 1 -15.57 -3.07 0.26
N ASN A 2 -15.15 -3.88 1.25
CA ASN A 2 -15.81 -3.89 2.57
C ASN A 2 -15.37 -2.62 3.35
N GLU A 3 -16.25 -1.65 3.51
CA GLU A 3 -15.97 -0.31 4.09
C GLU A 3 -15.73 -0.33 5.62
N GLU A 4 -15.54 -1.51 6.21
CA GLU A 4 -15.24 -1.62 7.63
C GLU A 4 -13.94 -0.88 7.97
N ARG A 5 -14.06 0.16 8.80
CA ARG A 5 -12.91 0.92 9.25
C ARG A 5 -12.12 0.13 10.28
N GLN A 6 -10.82 0.01 10.07
CA GLN A 6 -9.91 -0.58 11.05
C GLN A 6 -8.90 0.44 11.54
N VAL A 7 -8.45 0.24 12.77
CA VAL A 7 -7.39 1.03 13.39
C VAL A 7 -6.08 0.28 13.24
N LEU A 8 -5.12 0.84 12.50
CA LEU A 8 -3.72 0.43 12.54
C LEU A 8 -3.06 1.07 13.76
N ARG A 9 -2.79 0.26 14.78
CA ARG A 9 -2.01 0.64 15.96
C ARG A 9 -0.55 0.31 15.71
N VAL A 10 0.30 1.33 15.75
CA VAL A 10 1.75 1.18 15.64
C VAL A 10 2.40 1.51 16.97
N GLY A 11 3.13 0.54 17.53
CA GLY A 11 3.95 0.74 18.72
C GLY A 11 5.15 1.62 18.42
N ILE A 12 5.36 2.63 19.24
CA ILE A 12 6.50 3.53 19.16
C ILE A 12 7.35 3.44 20.44
N ASP A 13 8.66 3.56 20.28
CA ASP A 13 9.59 3.55 21.41
C ASP A 13 10.74 4.55 21.20
N GLY A 14 11.40 4.92 22.30
CA GLY A 14 12.50 5.87 22.33
C GLY A 14 12.10 7.33 22.04
N ALA A 15 13.10 8.17 21.79
CA ALA A 15 12.89 9.57 21.44
C ALA A 15 12.56 9.74 19.95
N TRP A 16 11.51 10.51 19.67
CA TRP A 16 11.07 10.82 18.31
C TRP A 16 11.19 12.31 18.02
N GLU A 17 11.82 12.63 16.90
CA GLU A 17 11.78 13.98 16.36
C GLU A 17 10.46 14.22 15.61
N ALA A 18 9.97 15.47 15.60
CA ALA A 18 8.78 15.82 14.82
C ALA A 18 8.93 15.47 13.33
N GLY A 19 10.15 15.60 12.78
CA GLY A 19 10.47 15.19 11.41
C GLY A 19 10.33 13.69 11.18
N GLU A 20 10.62 12.86 12.18
CA GLU A 20 10.47 11.40 12.09
C GLU A 20 9.01 10.98 12.10
N PHE A 21 8.19 11.64 12.92
CA PHE A 21 6.74 11.46 12.88
C PHE A 21 6.18 11.80 11.51
N ALA A 22 6.45 13.01 11.00
CA ALA A 22 5.99 13.47 9.70
C ALA A 22 6.43 12.52 8.58
N THR A 23 7.69 12.11 8.60
CA THR A 23 8.23 11.15 7.62
C THR A 23 7.51 9.80 7.70
N SER A 24 7.26 9.30 8.90
CA SER A 24 6.56 8.02 9.09
C SER A 24 5.10 8.08 8.62
N PHE A 25 4.39 9.20 8.88
CA PHE A 25 3.02 9.40 8.45
C PHE A 25 2.94 9.50 6.94
N ASN A 26 3.81 10.30 6.32
CA ASN A 26 3.86 10.46 4.87
C ASN A 26 4.16 9.14 4.15
N ALA A 27 5.08 8.33 4.67
CA ALA A 27 5.38 7.02 4.10
C ALA A 27 4.17 6.07 4.18
N LEU A 28 3.48 6.03 5.32
CA LEU A 28 2.29 5.19 5.51
C LEU A 28 1.13 5.66 4.63
N ASP A 29 0.89 6.96 4.55
CA ASP A 29 -0.15 7.56 3.71
C ASP A 29 0.07 7.25 2.23
N ARG A 30 1.29 7.40 1.72
CA ARG A 30 1.62 7.07 0.31
C ARG A 30 1.47 5.58 0.01
N LEU A 31 1.93 4.71 0.90
CA LEU A 31 1.75 3.26 0.75
C LEU A 31 0.27 2.89 0.77
N TYR A 32 -0.51 3.50 1.67
CA TYR A 32 -1.97 3.36 1.73
C TYR A 32 -2.64 3.78 0.43
N ALA A 33 -2.35 5.00 -0.05
CA ALA A 33 -2.94 5.54 -1.28
C ALA A 33 -2.60 4.66 -2.50
N LEU A 34 -1.37 4.17 -2.62
CA LEU A 34 -1.00 3.25 -3.69
C LEU A 34 -1.79 1.94 -3.62
N ARG A 35 -1.90 1.36 -2.42
CA ARG A 35 -2.60 0.09 -2.23
C ARG A 35 -4.10 0.24 -2.54
N PHE A 36 -4.71 1.30 -2.06
CA PHE A 36 -6.09 1.64 -2.37
C PHE A 36 -6.30 1.81 -3.87
N ALA A 37 -5.45 2.58 -4.54
CA ALA A 37 -5.57 2.82 -5.96
C ALA A 37 -5.47 1.52 -6.79
N LEU A 38 -4.60 0.58 -6.39
CA LEU A 38 -4.51 -0.75 -7.02
C LEU A 38 -5.77 -1.59 -6.76
N ALA A 39 -6.37 -1.50 -5.57
CA ALA A 39 -7.62 -2.19 -5.25
C ALA A 39 -8.79 -1.63 -6.06
N LEU A 40 -8.88 -0.31 -6.19
CA LEU A 40 -9.88 0.37 -7.00
C LEU A 40 -9.78 -0.02 -8.49
N GLU A 41 -8.55 -0.04 -9.07
CA GLU A 41 -8.37 -0.47 -10.46
C GLU A 41 -8.81 -1.93 -10.67
N ILE A 42 -8.69 -2.80 -9.66
CA ILE A 42 -9.20 -4.18 -9.74
C ILE A 42 -10.71 -4.20 -9.74
N GLU A 43 -11.34 -3.44 -8.84
CA GLU A 43 -12.79 -3.39 -8.71
C GLU A 43 -13.42 -2.84 -10.00
N GLU A 44 -12.90 -1.74 -10.54
CA GLU A 44 -13.31 -1.18 -11.83
C GLU A 44 -13.18 -2.18 -12.99
N LEU A 45 -12.08 -2.94 -13.06
CA LEU A 45 -11.92 -3.94 -14.13
C LEU A 45 -12.82 -5.15 -13.95
N ARG A 46 -13.17 -5.52 -12.70
CA ARG A 46 -14.14 -6.58 -12.42
C ARG A 46 -15.55 -6.14 -12.82
N GLU A 47 -15.97 -4.94 -12.42
CA GLU A 47 -17.26 -4.36 -12.83
C GLU A 47 -17.36 -4.25 -14.35
N LEU A 48 -16.30 -3.76 -15.00
CA LEU A 48 -16.25 -3.67 -16.45
C LEU A 48 -16.38 -5.05 -17.11
N ARG A 49 -15.68 -6.06 -16.58
CA ARG A 49 -15.78 -7.43 -17.05
C ARG A 49 -17.21 -7.92 -16.91
N ASP A 50 -17.83 -7.74 -15.74
CA ASP A 50 -19.15 -8.26 -15.44
C ASP A 50 -20.20 -7.58 -16.34
N PHE A 51 -20.13 -6.25 -16.49
CA PHE A 51 -20.94 -5.47 -17.44
C PHE A 51 -20.87 -6.01 -18.88
N TYR A 52 -19.66 -6.30 -19.39
CA TYR A 52 -19.50 -6.81 -20.75
C TYR A 52 -19.80 -8.30 -20.90
N MET A 53 -19.70 -9.08 -19.83
CA MET A 53 -20.08 -10.50 -19.84
C MET A 53 -21.60 -10.68 -19.86
N ASP A 54 -22.34 -9.72 -19.30
CA ASP A 54 -23.81 -9.70 -19.31
C ASP A 54 -24.39 -9.04 -20.58
N ALA A 55 -23.57 -8.36 -21.37
CA ALA A 55 -24.00 -7.71 -22.61
C ALA A 55 -24.15 -8.71 -23.78
N PRO A 56 -25.25 -8.66 -24.56
CA PRO A 56 -25.53 -9.65 -25.62
C PRO A 56 -24.68 -9.53 -26.90
N PHE A 57 -23.59 -8.75 -26.90
CA PHE A 57 -22.80 -8.46 -28.11
C PHE A 57 -21.34 -8.92 -28.00
N PRO A 58 -20.88 -9.93 -28.75
CA PRO A 58 -19.44 -10.19 -28.95
C PRO A 58 -18.82 -9.21 -29.98
N PRO A 59 -17.50 -8.95 -29.97
CA PRO A 59 -16.44 -9.70 -29.29
C PRO A 59 -15.74 -8.90 -28.19
N PHE A 60 -16.17 -9.04 -26.93
CA PHE A 60 -15.50 -8.38 -25.81
C PHE A 60 -14.32 -9.21 -25.23
N PRO A 61 -13.30 -8.54 -24.67
CA PRO A 61 -12.14 -9.21 -24.10
C PRO A 61 -12.52 -9.99 -22.83
N ARG A 62 -12.22 -11.30 -22.77
CA ARG A 62 -12.58 -12.17 -21.63
C ARG A 62 -11.59 -12.15 -20.45
N SER A 63 -10.38 -11.63 -20.63
CA SER A 63 -9.36 -11.57 -19.58
C SER A 63 -9.16 -10.15 -19.05
N LEU A 64 -8.87 -9.99 -17.76
CA LEU A 64 -8.55 -8.68 -17.14
C LEU A 64 -7.39 -7.98 -17.88
N ARG A 65 -6.39 -8.75 -18.33
CA ARG A 65 -5.27 -8.23 -19.11
C ARG A 65 -5.72 -7.64 -20.45
N SER A 66 -6.62 -8.33 -21.16
CA SER A 66 -7.15 -7.85 -22.43
C SER A 66 -8.11 -6.68 -22.23
N LEU A 67 -8.92 -6.69 -21.17
CA LEU A 67 -9.79 -5.57 -20.79
C LEU A 67 -8.99 -4.33 -20.46
N ARG A 68 -7.86 -4.48 -19.75
CA ARG A 68 -6.96 -3.37 -19.45
C ARG A 68 -6.25 -2.83 -20.68
N THR A 69 -5.80 -3.71 -21.58
CA THR A 69 -5.20 -3.29 -22.85
C THR A 69 -6.23 -2.54 -23.69
N TRP A 70 -7.47 -3.03 -23.72
CA TRP A 70 -8.59 -2.37 -24.38
C TRP A 70 -8.93 -1.03 -23.71
N ALA A 71 -8.97 -0.96 -22.38
CA ALA A 71 -9.21 0.27 -21.63
C ALA A 71 -8.14 1.34 -21.88
N ARG A 72 -6.87 0.95 -22.08
CA ARG A 72 -5.80 1.87 -22.51
C ARG A 72 -5.98 2.44 -23.91
N LEU A 73 -6.60 1.67 -24.80
CA LEU A 73 -6.81 2.03 -26.20
C LEU A 73 -8.17 2.70 -26.43
N ALA A 74 -9.10 2.53 -25.50
CA ALA A 74 -10.41 3.16 -25.57
C ALA A 74 -10.25 4.68 -25.52
N PRO A 75 -10.93 5.43 -26.42
CA PRO A 75 -10.87 6.88 -26.40
C PRO A 75 -11.40 7.40 -25.05
N PRO A 76 -10.83 8.49 -24.53
CA PRO A 76 -11.34 9.13 -23.32
C PRO A 76 -12.80 9.50 -23.56
N SER A 77 -13.71 8.99 -22.72
CA SER A 77 -15.12 9.33 -22.78
C SER A 77 -15.46 10.33 -21.66
N VAL A 78 -16.56 11.06 -21.83
CA VAL A 78 -17.06 12.02 -20.82
C VAL A 78 -17.37 11.31 -19.48
N LEU A 79 -17.72 10.02 -19.53
CA LEU A 79 -17.95 9.14 -18.38
C LEU A 79 -16.66 8.52 -17.81
N ARG A 80 -15.51 8.74 -18.45
CA ARG A 80 -14.23 8.07 -18.17
C ARG A 80 -13.07 9.06 -18.31
N SER A 81 -13.27 10.26 -17.78
CA SER A 81 -12.32 11.39 -17.85
C SER A 81 -11.10 11.20 -16.94
N GLY A 82 -11.16 10.23 -16.01
CA GLY A 82 -10.06 9.88 -15.12
C GLY A 82 -9.83 8.38 -15.03
N ARG A 83 -8.65 7.96 -15.51
CA ARG A 83 -7.84 6.83 -15.01
C ARG A 83 -8.15 5.41 -15.49
N ALA A 84 -7.22 4.54 -15.10
CA ALA A 84 -6.59 3.44 -15.83
C ALA A 84 -5.64 3.90 -16.96
N PRO A 85 -4.31 3.65 -16.87
CA PRO A 85 -3.57 2.99 -15.78
C PRO A 85 -3.00 3.98 -14.75
N LEU A 86 -2.79 3.53 -13.50
CA LEU A 86 -2.01 4.26 -12.47
C LEU A 86 -0.58 4.62 -12.92
N LEU A 87 -0.12 3.97 -13.99
CA LEU A 87 1.15 4.21 -14.68
C LEU A 87 0.91 4.81 -16.07
N GLY A 88 0.14 5.89 -16.16
CA GLY A 88 0.08 6.70 -17.37
C GLY A 88 1.37 7.52 -17.50
N ARG A 89 2.22 7.22 -18.49
CA ARG A 89 3.46 7.96 -18.83
C ARG A 89 4.67 7.79 -17.90
N GLY A 90 4.81 6.64 -17.24
CA GLY A 90 6.10 6.19 -16.72
C GLY A 90 6.47 6.65 -15.30
N GLU A 91 5.60 7.37 -14.62
CA GLU A 91 5.74 7.68 -13.19
C GLU A 91 4.58 7.05 -12.41
N VAL A 92 4.84 6.71 -11.14
CA VAL A 92 3.80 6.33 -10.16
C VAL A 92 3.50 7.59 -9.36
N PRO A 93 2.50 8.41 -9.71
CA PRO A 93 2.28 9.62 -8.94
C PRO A 93 1.43 9.20 -7.73
N PHE A 94 2.09 8.91 -6.61
CA PHE A 94 1.41 8.68 -5.32
C PHE A 94 0.48 9.84 -4.95
N ALA A 95 0.81 11.06 -5.38
CA ALA A 95 -0.05 12.24 -5.26
C ALA A 95 -1.39 12.04 -6.00
N VAL A 96 -1.32 11.56 -7.24
CA VAL A 96 -2.49 11.23 -8.06
C VAL A 96 -3.29 10.13 -7.36
N ALA A 97 -2.67 9.06 -6.86
CA ALA A 97 -3.37 8.03 -6.08
C ALA A 97 -4.12 8.60 -4.85
N SER A 98 -3.52 9.58 -4.15
CA SER A 98 -4.11 10.22 -2.98
C SER A 98 -5.30 11.12 -3.32
N GLU A 99 -5.33 11.70 -4.52
CA GLU A 99 -6.45 12.50 -5.03
C GLU A 99 -7.71 11.67 -5.34
N LEU A 100 -7.60 10.34 -5.46
CA LEU A 100 -8.78 9.48 -5.64
C LEU A 100 -9.52 9.21 -4.36
N LEU A 101 -8.85 9.37 -3.22
CA LEU A 101 -9.43 9.07 -1.94
C LEU A 101 -10.38 10.19 -1.55
N GLU A 102 -11.64 9.82 -1.32
CA GLU A 102 -12.58 10.68 -0.62
C GLU A 102 -12.03 10.98 0.80
N PRO A 103 -12.38 12.13 1.41
CA PRO A 103 -11.81 12.55 2.68
C PRO A 103 -11.93 11.50 3.79
N ASP A 104 -12.94 10.65 3.71
CA ASP A 104 -13.32 9.66 4.69
C ASP A 104 -12.71 8.27 4.41
N GLU A 105 -12.21 8.04 3.19
CA GLU A 105 -11.40 6.89 2.76
C GLU A 105 -9.91 7.06 3.06
N ARG A 106 -9.46 8.28 3.38
CA ARG A 106 -8.05 8.58 3.66
C ARG A 106 -7.57 7.94 4.96
N LEU A 107 -6.25 7.71 5.03
CA LEU A 107 -5.60 7.28 6.26
C LEU A 107 -5.50 8.48 7.22
N VAL A 108 -6.27 8.47 8.30
CA VAL A 108 -6.33 9.58 9.26
C VAL A 108 -5.64 9.20 10.56
N VAL A 109 -4.84 10.11 11.13
CA VAL A 109 -4.31 9.97 12.49
C VAL A 109 -5.45 10.16 13.49
N GLN A 110 -5.80 9.09 14.21
CA GLN A 110 -6.87 9.15 15.22
C GLN A 110 -6.33 9.61 16.58
N ARG A 111 -5.20 9.04 17.00
CA ARG A 111 -4.55 9.42 18.26
C ARG A 111 -3.07 9.11 18.22
N VAL A 112 -2.31 9.90 18.97
CA VAL A 112 -0.90 9.65 19.27
C VAL A 112 -0.75 9.73 20.78
N LEU A 113 -0.38 8.62 21.41
CA LEU A 113 0.00 8.57 22.82
C LEU A 113 1.53 8.55 22.88
N TYR A 114 2.08 9.70 23.25
CA TYR A 114 3.52 9.85 23.37
C TYR A 114 4.03 9.26 24.69
N GLY A 115 5.02 8.37 24.60
CA GLY A 115 5.62 7.65 25.72
C GLY A 115 6.63 6.61 25.21
N SER A 116 7.42 6.03 26.12
CA SER A 116 8.29 4.89 25.86
C SER A 116 7.92 3.80 26.87
N PRO A 117 7.08 2.81 26.49
CA PRO A 117 6.45 2.63 25.17
C PRO A 117 5.27 3.59 24.93
N GLY A 118 5.04 3.93 23.66
CA GLY A 118 3.94 4.77 23.19
C GLY A 118 3.21 4.12 22.00
N ILE A 119 2.13 4.75 21.52
CA ILE A 119 1.38 4.26 20.36
C ILE A 119 0.96 5.40 19.43
N LYS A 120 0.82 5.09 18.14
CA LYS A 120 0.09 5.92 17.17
C LYS A 120 -0.95 5.07 16.47
N ASP A 121 -2.18 5.58 16.44
CA ASP A 121 -3.32 4.89 15.84
C ASP A 121 -3.76 5.64 14.58
N LEU A 122 -3.84 4.90 13.47
CA LEU A 122 -4.23 5.38 12.15
C LEU A 122 -5.51 4.66 11.73
N VAL A 123 -6.47 5.38 11.17
CA VAL A 123 -7.76 4.82 10.74
C VAL A 123 -7.88 4.90 9.24
N GLY A 124 -8.32 3.81 8.62
CA GLY A 124 -8.60 3.76 7.19
C GLY A 124 -9.47 2.54 6.84
N ILE A 125 -9.58 2.25 5.55
CA ILE A 125 -10.30 1.11 5.00
C ILE A 125 -9.62 -0.17 5.47
N GLY A 126 -10.39 -1.08 6.09
CA GLY A 126 -9.89 -2.23 6.81
C GLY A 126 -8.99 -3.15 5.98
N GLU A 127 -9.38 -3.46 4.74
CA GLU A 127 -8.58 -4.29 3.84
C GLU A 127 -7.21 -3.64 3.56
N ILE A 128 -7.20 -2.35 3.25
CA ILE A 128 -5.98 -1.60 2.94
C ILE A 128 -5.08 -1.47 4.18
N VAL A 129 -5.69 -1.18 5.33
CA VAL A 129 -5.03 -1.13 6.64
C VAL A 129 -4.39 -2.48 7.00
N GLY A 130 -5.07 -3.60 6.70
CA GLY A 130 -4.53 -4.95 6.89
C GLY A 130 -3.23 -5.17 6.11
N HIS A 131 -3.18 -4.73 4.84
CA HIS A 131 -1.95 -4.82 4.05
C HIS A 131 -0.82 -3.92 4.56
N LEU A 132 -1.14 -2.75 5.12
CA LEU A 132 -0.16 -1.89 5.76
C LEU A 132 0.42 -2.54 7.02
N LYS A 133 -0.44 -3.15 7.85
CA LYS A 133 -0.01 -3.94 9.01
C LYS A 133 0.93 -5.06 8.56
N ASP A 134 0.54 -5.86 7.58
CA ASP A 134 1.35 -7.00 7.13
C ASP A 134 2.74 -6.54 6.66
N LEU A 135 2.80 -5.42 5.95
CA LEU A 135 4.06 -4.79 5.55
C LEU A 135 4.90 -4.40 6.78
N LEU A 136 4.32 -3.71 7.77
CA LEU A 136 5.04 -3.29 8.98
C LEU A 136 5.51 -4.47 9.81
N VAL A 137 4.67 -5.47 10.04
CA VAL A 137 5.01 -6.69 10.80
C VAL A 137 6.23 -7.37 10.16
N ARG A 138 6.22 -7.55 8.84
CA ARG A 138 7.36 -8.15 8.13
C ARG A 138 8.63 -7.33 8.22
N LEU A 139 8.53 -6.00 8.18
CA LEU A 139 9.69 -5.14 8.40
C LEU A 139 10.26 -5.31 9.82
N ILE A 140 9.39 -5.40 10.83
CA ILE A 140 9.77 -5.57 12.24
C ILE A 140 10.41 -6.94 12.48
N GLU A 141 9.76 -8.01 12.04
CA GLU A 141 10.27 -9.39 12.16
C GLU A 141 11.64 -9.56 11.48
N HIS A 142 11.82 -8.93 10.32
CA HIS A 142 13.10 -8.95 9.61
C HIS A 142 14.22 -8.30 10.43
N TRP A 143 13.95 -7.17 11.07
CA TRP A 143 14.96 -6.48 11.87
C TRP A 143 15.23 -7.15 13.23
N SER A 144 14.21 -7.70 13.88
CA SER A 144 14.39 -8.41 15.15
C SER A 144 15.27 -9.65 14.98
N THR A 145 15.00 -10.45 13.94
CA THR A 145 15.82 -11.63 13.58
C THR A 145 17.24 -11.25 13.18
N ARG A 146 17.45 -10.09 12.54
CA ARG A 146 18.78 -9.58 12.19
C ARG A 146 19.62 -9.21 13.41
N ARG A 147 19.04 -8.50 14.39
CA ARG A 147 19.75 -8.10 15.62
C ARG A 147 20.34 -9.31 16.34
N GLN A 148 19.69 -10.47 16.20
CA GLN A 148 20.09 -11.72 16.84
C GLN A 148 21.28 -12.44 16.16
N ARG A 149 21.71 -12.06 14.94
CA ARG A 149 22.66 -12.88 14.12
C ARG A 149 24.04 -12.26 13.83
N SER A 150 24.52 -11.24 14.53
CA SER A 150 25.48 -10.20 14.08
C SER A 150 26.89 -10.47 13.47
N LEU A 151 27.36 -11.63 12.98
CA LEU A 151 28.77 -11.82 12.48
C LEU A 151 29.16 -11.97 10.96
N GLU A 152 28.37 -11.57 9.96
CA GLU A 152 28.71 -11.64 8.51
C GLU A 152 28.11 -10.44 7.75
N ASN A 153 28.86 -9.36 7.49
CA ASN A 153 28.25 -8.08 7.10
C ASN A 153 27.91 -7.91 5.60
N GLU A 154 28.65 -8.49 4.65
CA GLU A 154 28.41 -8.25 3.22
C GLU A 154 27.26 -9.08 2.64
N ARG A 155 27.21 -10.38 2.94
CA ARG A 155 26.11 -11.27 2.50
C ARG A 155 24.74 -10.73 2.92
N ARG A 156 24.71 -10.05 4.06
CA ARG A 156 23.50 -9.44 4.62
C ARG A 156 22.99 -8.26 3.83
N GLU A 157 23.84 -7.41 3.27
CA GLU A 157 23.36 -6.25 2.50
C GLU A 157 22.56 -6.68 1.28
N LEU A 158 23.03 -7.70 0.57
CA LEU A 158 22.33 -8.29 -0.56
C LEU A 158 21.03 -8.98 -0.14
N GLU A 159 21.06 -9.76 0.95
CA GLU A 159 19.85 -10.40 1.50
C GLU A 159 18.80 -9.35 1.93
N ASN A 160 19.22 -8.21 2.48
CA ASN A 160 18.30 -7.11 2.83
C ASN A 160 17.63 -6.51 1.61
N GLN A 161 18.40 -6.25 0.55
CA GLN A 161 17.85 -5.70 -0.69
C GLN A 161 16.85 -6.67 -1.32
N GLN A 162 17.16 -7.97 -1.31
CA GLN A 162 16.27 -9.01 -1.82
C GLN A 162 14.96 -9.09 -1.04
N LEU A 163 15.02 -9.02 0.29
CA LEU A 163 13.85 -9.09 1.16
C LEU A 163 12.97 -7.85 1.05
N GLN A 164 13.55 -6.65 0.93
CA GLN A 164 12.78 -5.43 0.64
C GLN A 164 12.04 -5.55 -0.70
N VAL A 165 12.72 -6.08 -1.72
CA VAL A 165 12.10 -6.34 -3.03
C VAL A 165 10.99 -7.39 -2.90
N GLU A 166 11.15 -8.40 -2.05
CA GLU A 166 10.10 -9.40 -1.81
C GLU A 166 8.87 -8.81 -1.14
N ILE A 167 9.04 -8.06 -0.05
CA ILE A 167 7.94 -7.37 0.64
C ILE A 167 7.22 -6.45 -0.34
N ALA A 168 7.96 -5.68 -1.14
CA ALA A 168 7.40 -4.81 -2.16
C ALA A 168 6.67 -5.59 -3.27
N LYS A 169 7.17 -6.76 -3.70
CA LYS A 169 6.47 -7.61 -4.68
C LYS A 169 5.13 -8.10 -4.15
N GLN A 170 5.08 -8.52 -2.89
CA GLN A 170 3.83 -8.99 -2.27
C GLN A 170 2.84 -7.84 -2.11
N PHE A 171 3.32 -6.66 -1.74
CA PHE A 171 2.50 -5.45 -1.66
C PHE A 171 1.86 -5.07 -3.01
N VAL A 172 2.61 -5.26 -4.09
CA VAL A 172 2.22 -4.98 -5.49
C VAL A 172 1.54 -6.20 -6.14
N GLY A 173 1.22 -7.28 -5.39
CA GLY A 173 0.65 -8.52 -5.94
C GLY A 173 -0.58 -8.29 -6.83
N LEU A 174 -1.45 -7.36 -6.45
CA LEU A 174 -2.63 -6.96 -7.24
C LEU A 174 -2.28 -6.47 -8.65
N ALA A 175 -1.14 -5.82 -8.83
CA ALA A 175 -0.71 -5.36 -10.15
C ALA A 175 -0.47 -6.55 -11.11
N GLN A 176 -0.05 -7.71 -10.61
CA GLN A 176 0.12 -8.89 -11.45
C GLN A 176 -1.24 -9.43 -11.89
N GLU A 177 -2.23 -9.46 -10.99
CA GLU A 177 -3.62 -9.85 -11.29
C GLU A 177 -4.28 -8.90 -12.29
N LEU A 178 -3.97 -7.61 -12.18
CA LEU A 178 -4.35 -6.54 -13.12
C LEU A 178 -3.66 -6.65 -14.50
N GLY A 179 -2.80 -7.64 -14.71
CA GLY A 179 -2.09 -7.83 -15.98
C GLY A 179 -1.06 -6.74 -16.28
N TYR A 180 -0.47 -6.11 -15.25
CA TYR A 180 0.68 -5.22 -15.43
C TYR A 180 1.82 -5.94 -16.14
N THR A 181 2.49 -5.22 -17.04
CA THR A 181 3.68 -5.76 -17.71
C THR A 181 4.81 -5.91 -16.69
N LYS A 182 5.78 -6.78 -16.97
CA LYS A 182 6.97 -6.95 -16.11
C LYS A 182 7.71 -5.63 -15.86
N LYS A 183 7.73 -4.72 -16.85
CA LYS A 183 8.37 -3.39 -16.72
C LYS A 183 7.61 -2.52 -15.71
N GLU A 184 6.29 -2.50 -15.82
CA GLU A 184 5.40 -1.73 -14.96
C GLU A 184 5.39 -2.25 -13.52
N THR A 185 5.34 -3.57 -13.33
CA THR A 185 5.47 -4.17 -11.99
C THR A 185 6.81 -3.80 -11.34
N ARG A 186 7.91 -3.78 -12.11
CA ARG A 186 9.22 -3.32 -11.60
C ARG A 186 9.19 -1.86 -11.16
N GLN A 187 8.50 -0.99 -11.90
CA GLN A 187 8.34 0.42 -11.53
C GLN A 187 7.56 0.56 -10.22
N LEU A 188 6.45 -0.16 -10.06
CA LEU A 188 5.68 -0.17 -8.82
C LEU A 188 6.48 -0.72 -7.64
N VAL A 189 7.20 -1.82 -7.83
CA VAL A 189 8.07 -2.40 -6.79
C VAL A 189 9.14 -1.38 -6.38
N SER A 190 9.79 -0.72 -7.35
CA SER A 190 10.79 0.32 -7.08
C SER A 190 10.19 1.48 -6.29
N ALA A 191 8.98 1.92 -6.64
CA ALA A 191 8.27 2.99 -5.96
C ALA A 191 7.95 2.61 -4.50
N VAL A 192 7.45 1.40 -4.28
CA VAL A 192 7.17 0.87 -2.92
C VAL A 192 8.44 0.77 -2.08
N VAL A 193 9.53 0.27 -2.65
CA VAL A 193 10.82 0.20 -1.93
C VAL A 193 11.29 1.58 -1.50
N LEU A 194 11.14 2.60 -2.35
CA LEU A 194 11.50 3.98 -2.00
C LEU A 194 10.68 4.50 -0.81
N GLU A 195 9.37 4.28 -0.82
CA GLU A 195 8.47 4.72 0.26
C GLU A 195 8.64 3.89 1.55
N GLN A 196 9.14 2.66 1.47
CA GLN A 196 9.48 1.84 2.64
C GLN A 196 10.75 2.31 3.37
N ARG A 197 11.70 2.97 2.68
CA ARG A 197 13.01 3.34 3.25
C ARG A 197 12.93 4.05 4.60
N PRO A 198 12.05 5.05 4.80
CA PRO A 198 11.97 5.73 6.09
C PRO A 198 11.44 4.81 7.20
N LEU A 199 10.46 3.96 6.89
CA LEU A 199 9.93 2.98 7.85
C LEU A 199 10.99 1.95 8.24
N VAL A 200 11.76 1.45 7.26
CA VAL A 200 12.91 0.56 7.51
C VAL A 200 13.91 1.19 8.46
N ARG A 201 14.24 2.48 8.28
CA ARG A 201 15.17 3.20 9.18
C ARG A 201 14.63 3.30 10.60
N LEU A 202 13.35 3.63 10.76
CA LEU A 202 12.70 3.74 12.07
C LEU A 202 12.61 2.39 12.79
N VAL A 203 12.29 1.31 12.06
CA VAL A 203 12.31 -0.06 12.60
C VAL A 203 13.73 -0.47 12.98
N ALA A 204 14.73 -0.20 12.13
CA ALA A 204 16.14 -0.51 12.42
C ALA A 204 16.65 0.21 13.67
N ALA A 205 16.19 1.45 13.90
CA ALA A 205 16.49 2.22 15.10
C ALA A 205 15.73 1.75 16.35
N GLY A 206 14.83 0.75 16.23
CA GLY A 206 13.97 0.29 17.32
C GLY A 206 12.86 1.27 17.69
N LYS A 207 12.61 2.30 16.86
CA LYS A 207 11.59 3.31 17.12
C LYS A 207 10.19 2.80 16.82
N ILE A 208 10.03 1.97 15.80
CA ILE A 208 8.78 1.25 15.52
C ILE A 208 8.95 -0.18 16.03
N THR A 209 8.10 -0.59 16.97
CA THR A 209 8.25 -1.85 17.72
C THR A 209 7.16 -2.87 17.46
N SER A 210 5.94 -2.43 17.14
CA SER A 210 4.81 -3.32 16.83
C SER A 210 3.86 -2.69 15.82
N ALA A 211 3.04 -3.53 15.18
CA ALA A 211 1.95 -3.11 14.30
C ALA A 211 0.77 -4.09 14.44
N GLU A 212 -0.40 -3.57 14.81
CA GLU A 212 -1.61 -4.35 15.09
C GLU A 212 -2.84 -3.69 14.46
N THR A 213 -3.83 -4.50 14.12
CA THR A 213 -5.14 -4.05 13.64
C THR A 213 -6.16 -4.22 14.75
N VAL A 214 -6.81 -3.13 15.14
CA VAL A 214 -7.85 -3.11 16.16
C VAL A 214 -9.17 -2.76 15.50
N THR A 215 -10.18 -3.61 15.69
CA THR A 215 -11.55 -3.31 15.27
C THR A 215 -12.07 -2.17 16.13
N ARG A 216 -12.63 -1.14 15.50
CA ARG A 216 -13.25 -0.05 16.24
C ARG A 216 -14.57 -0.56 16.84
N GLU A 217 -14.61 -0.78 18.14
CA GLU A 217 -15.90 -0.85 18.84
C GLU A 217 -16.54 0.54 18.75
N SER A 218 -17.73 0.63 18.15
CA SER A 218 -18.52 1.86 18.18
C SER A 218 -18.71 2.28 19.63
N PRO A 219 -18.43 3.54 20.01
CA PRO A 219 -18.75 3.99 21.36
C PRO A 219 -20.25 3.80 21.60
N PRO A 220 -20.68 3.34 22.78
CA PRO A 220 -22.09 3.31 23.11
C PRO A 220 -22.61 4.75 22.99
N SER A 221 -23.57 4.92 22.09
CA SER A 221 -24.32 6.15 21.86
C SER A 221 -25.05 6.60 23.11
#